data_AF-A0A9D7NW64-F1
#
_entry.id   AF-A0A9D7NW64-F1
#
_cell.length_a   1.000
_cell.length_b   1.000
_cell.length_c   1.000
_cell.angle_alpha   90.00
_cell.angle_beta   90.00
_cell.angle_gamma   90.00
#
_symmetry.space_group_name_H-M   'P 1'
#
loop_
_entity.id
_entity.type
_entity.pdbx_description
1 polymer ?
#
loop_
_entity_poly.entity_id
_entity_poly.type
_entity_poly.pdbx_seq_one_letter_code
_entity_poly.pdbx_strand_id
1 'polypeptide(L)'
;MRELLILLLACLSVTHVGARTWRYRSGAGASLQTVINGTAAGDTVLVEGTVSEGSIRVDRPLVLLGGADAVIDGGGEDDALLITADHVTVKGFTIRGSRRSNLDDMSGIKVNECRGVVIEDNFLDKCFFAIYLSGVKDARVQGNTVLGEPGEEDHMANGIHLWKCSKATIRNNRIEHHRDGIYFEFVTDSHITGNTSLHNLRYGLHFMFSHRDAYEDNHFEDNGAGVAVMFSKEIAMRRNRFLANRGASAYGLLLKEINDGEIIGNTFQDNTTGIMIDGCNRINVRDNEFRLNGWALRLFANAIDCDFRGNTFAGNTFDVSTNGSLIPNTMNGNYWDRYAGYDLDRDGHGDVPHRPLGFFTLLVEMQPYAMVFSRSLFVSLLDRAERLIPSLTPESMKDDRPLMRPPVRKNRAVAVANKRLFPHSAFVIFHSSFFIPAGMGLNEKWRTSEHSVVLVHPCIFPLGGRYQDHG
;
A
#
# COMPACT_ATOMS: atom_id res chain seq x y z
N MET A 1 33.10 33.40 48.19
CA MET A 1 32.64 32.10 48.74
C MET A 1 31.12 31.99 48.88
N ARG A 2 30.38 33.02 49.34
CA ARG A 2 28.90 32.96 49.42
C ARG A 2 28.20 32.84 48.06
N GLU A 3 28.70 33.51 47.01
CA GLU A 3 28.08 33.43 45.68
C GLU A 3 28.32 32.08 44.97
N LEU A 4 29.45 31.41 45.23
CA LEU A 4 29.73 30.08 44.71
C LEU A 4 28.85 29.00 45.36
N LEU A 5 28.42 29.22 46.61
CA LEU A 5 27.53 28.32 47.35
C LEU A 5 26.08 28.42 46.85
N ILE A 6 25.63 29.60 46.42
CA ILE A 6 24.30 29.82 45.85
C ILE A 6 24.19 29.17 44.46
N LEU A 7 25.26 29.25 43.64
CA LEU A 7 25.35 28.56 42.36
C LEU A 7 25.39 27.02 42.53
N LEU A 8 26.10 26.51 43.54
CA LEU A 8 26.10 25.06 43.84
C LEU A 8 24.73 24.57 44.36
N LEU A 9 24.02 25.37 45.16
CA LEU A 9 22.68 25.04 45.66
C LEU A 9 21.61 25.11 44.56
N ALA A 10 21.76 26.00 43.57
CA ALA A 10 20.90 26.03 42.38
C ALA A 10 21.17 24.86 41.41
N CYS A 11 22.38 24.29 41.40
CA CYS A 11 22.69 23.06 40.66
C CYS A 11 22.25 21.77 41.37
N LEU A 12 21.89 21.85 42.67
CA LEU A 12 21.43 20.72 43.48
C LEU A 12 19.91 20.59 43.56
N SER A 13 19.13 21.52 42.99
CA SER A 13 17.74 21.26 42.63
C SER A 13 17.70 20.44 41.34
N VAL A 14 18.21 19.22 41.41
CA VAL A 14 17.81 18.16 40.48
C VAL A 14 16.35 17.94 40.80
N THR A 15 15.45 18.63 40.10
CA THR A 15 14.06 18.20 40.03
C THR A 15 14.12 16.78 39.50
N HIS A 16 13.83 15.82 40.38
CA HIS A 16 13.59 14.45 39.96
C HIS A 16 12.43 14.50 38.97
N VAL A 17 12.72 14.58 37.67
CA VAL A 17 11.77 14.29 36.60
C VAL A 17 11.59 12.77 36.62
N GLY A 18 10.95 12.29 37.69
CA GLY A 18 10.55 10.89 37.80
C GLY A 18 9.25 10.75 37.03
N ALA A 19 9.30 10.10 35.88
CA ALA A 19 8.09 9.65 35.19
C ALA A 19 7.33 8.72 36.14
N ARG A 20 6.11 9.11 36.52
CA ARG A 20 5.24 8.34 37.40
C ARG A 20 4.41 7.36 36.57
N THR A 21 4.18 6.16 37.10
CA THR A 21 3.20 5.22 36.55
C THR A 21 1.88 5.34 37.29
N TRP A 22 0.82 5.61 36.53
CA TRP A 22 -0.56 5.62 36.95
C TRP A 22 -1.24 4.32 36.51
N ARG A 23 -2.21 3.84 37.28
CA ARG A 23 -3.01 2.67 36.93
C ARG A 23 -4.47 3.07 36.86
N TYR A 24 -5.10 2.80 35.73
CA TYR A 24 -6.53 2.89 35.53
C TYR A 24 -7.10 1.47 35.38
N ARG A 25 -8.21 1.21 36.06
CA ARG A 25 -9.01 0.00 35.89
C ARG A 25 -10.45 0.39 35.66
N SER A 26 -11.04 -0.13 34.58
CA SER A 26 -12.45 0.09 34.28
C SER A 26 -13.35 -0.32 35.46
N GLY A 27 -14.34 0.51 35.79
CA GLY A 27 -15.25 0.31 36.92
C GLY A 27 -14.71 0.71 38.30
N ALA A 28 -13.45 1.19 38.41
CA ALA A 28 -12.86 1.61 39.70
C ALA A 28 -13.26 3.04 40.15
N GLY A 29 -14.22 3.68 39.47
CA GLY A 29 -14.89 4.92 39.91
C GLY A 29 -14.39 6.22 39.27
N ALA A 30 -13.10 6.34 38.92
CA ALA A 30 -12.58 7.46 38.14
C ALA A 30 -12.59 7.13 36.64
N SER A 31 -12.80 8.15 35.81
CA SER A 31 -12.73 8.03 34.35
C SER A 31 -11.26 8.04 33.86
N LEU A 32 -10.96 7.40 32.72
CA LEU A 32 -9.61 7.40 32.15
C LEU A 32 -9.17 8.83 31.84
N GLN A 33 -10.08 9.66 31.31
CA GLN A 33 -9.78 11.06 31.05
C GLN A 33 -9.37 11.81 32.33
N THR A 34 -10.02 11.53 33.46
CA THR A 34 -9.65 12.14 34.74
C THR A 34 -8.25 11.71 35.20
N VAL A 35 -7.88 10.44 34.99
CA VAL A 35 -6.52 9.95 35.28
C VAL A 35 -5.51 10.67 34.39
N ILE A 36 -5.76 10.75 33.08
CA ILE A 36 -4.89 11.44 32.12
C ILE A 36 -4.70 12.91 32.50
N ASN A 37 -5.76 13.61 32.90
CA ASN A 37 -5.71 15.02 33.32
C ASN A 37 -4.85 15.23 34.57
N GLY A 38 -4.67 14.21 35.42
CA GLY A 38 -3.82 14.25 36.61
C GLY A 38 -2.35 13.94 36.36
N THR A 39 -1.98 13.49 35.15
CA THR A 39 -0.59 13.11 34.81
C THR A 39 0.32 14.30 34.53
N ALA A 40 1.60 14.15 34.83
CA ALA A 40 2.65 15.05 34.37
C ALA A 40 3.19 14.61 33.00
N ALA A 41 3.84 15.52 32.26
CA ALA A 41 4.47 15.18 30.99
C ALA A 41 5.56 14.11 31.20
N GLY A 42 5.52 13.06 30.37
CA GLY A 42 6.42 11.91 30.43
C GLY A 42 5.93 10.78 31.34
N ASP A 43 4.83 10.95 32.06
CA ASP A 43 4.23 9.88 32.85
C ASP A 43 3.74 8.72 31.98
N THR A 44 3.42 7.60 32.63
CA THR A 44 2.82 6.42 32.00
C THR A 44 1.47 6.13 32.65
N VAL A 45 0.44 5.83 31.85
CA VAL A 45 -0.86 5.32 32.32
C VAL A 45 -1.03 3.89 31.82
N LEU A 46 -1.07 2.95 32.75
CA LEU A 46 -1.46 1.56 32.49
C LEU A 46 -2.99 1.45 32.56
N VAL A 47 -3.60 0.96 31.49
CA VAL A 47 -5.06 0.85 31.34
C VAL A 47 -5.45 -0.63 31.35
N GLU A 48 -6.38 -0.98 32.24
CA GLU A 48 -6.97 -2.33 32.35
C GLU A 48 -8.49 -2.27 32.11
N GLY A 49 -9.02 -3.19 31.30
CA GLY A 49 -10.44 -3.30 30.94
C GLY A 49 -10.93 -2.33 29.86
N THR A 50 -12.26 -2.26 29.70
CA THR A 50 -12.93 -1.47 28.67
C THR A 50 -13.23 -0.05 29.12
N VAL A 51 -12.73 0.93 28.37
CA VAL A 51 -13.03 2.36 28.50
C VAL A 51 -14.16 2.70 27.53
N SER A 52 -15.33 3.04 28.07
CA SER A 52 -16.53 3.42 27.29
C SER A 52 -16.99 4.83 27.68
N GLU A 53 -16.06 5.78 27.60
CA GLU A 53 -16.26 7.17 28.01
C GLU A 53 -16.46 8.11 26.81
N GLY A 54 -16.49 7.57 25.59
CA GLY A 54 -16.42 8.34 24.35
C GLY A 54 -14.98 8.67 23.97
N SER A 55 -14.78 9.79 23.30
CA SER A 55 -13.46 10.24 22.84
C SER A 55 -12.51 10.51 24.00
N ILE A 56 -11.31 9.91 23.95
CA ILE A 56 -10.23 10.17 24.90
C ILE A 56 -9.24 11.16 24.28
N ARG A 57 -8.86 12.21 25.02
CA ARG A 57 -7.90 13.22 24.56
C ARG A 57 -6.58 13.14 25.32
N VAL A 58 -5.49 13.10 24.56
CA VAL A 58 -4.11 13.19 25.06
C VAL A 58 -3.45 14.46 24.55
N ASP A 59 -3.26 15.41 25.44
CA ASP A 59 -2.81 16.78 25.19
C ASP A 59 -1.48 17.11 25.89
N ARG A 60 -0.78 16.10 26.40
CA ARG A 60 0.58 16.21 26.95
C ARG A 60 1.41 14.96 26.60
N PRO A 61 2.75 15.07 26.56
CA PRO A 61 3.62 13.90 26.38
C PRO A 61 3.31 12.82 27.41
N LEU A 62 2.99 11.61 26.97
CA LEU A 62 2.43 10.56 27.82
C LEU A 62 2.64 9.18 27.16
N VAL A 63 2.87 8.16 27.97
CA VAL A 63 2.79 6.76 27.52
C VAL A 63 1.47 6.15 27.98
N LEU A 64 0.57 5.87 27.05
CA LEU A 64 -0.59 5.01 27.26
C LEU A 64 -0.19 3.56 26.98
N LEU A 65 -0.28 2.72 28.00
CA LEU A 65 0.01 1.28 27.91
C LEU A 65 -1.26 0.48 28.22
N GLY A 66 -1.72 -0.27 27.23
CA GLY A 66 -2.74 -1.29 27.36
C GLY A 66 -2.14 -2.67 27.64
N GLY A 67 -3.04 -3.63 27.82
CA GLY A 67 -2.78 -5.06 27.91
C GLY A 67 -3.81 -5.83 27.08
N ALA A 68 -3.85 -7.15 27.23
CA ALA A 68 -4.71 -8.03 26.43
C ALA A 68 -6.22 -7.72 26.55
N ASP A 69 -6.64 -7.08 27.65
CA ASP A 69 -8.01 -6.72 27.97
C ASP A 69 -8.29 -5.21 27.87
N ALA A 70 -7.29 -4.40 27.48
CA ALA A 70 -7.44 -2.95 27.39
C ALA A 70 -8.16 -2.55 26.10
N VAL A 71 -9.37 -2.02 26.24
CA VAL A 71 -10.20 -1.59 25.12
C VAL A 71 -10.52 -0.09 25.26
N ILE A 72 -10.32 0.68 24.19
CA ILE A 72 -10.88 2.04 24.06
C ILE A 72 -12.05 1.96 23.09
N ASP A 73 -13.24 2.26 23.57
CA ASP A 73 -14.49 2.27 22.80
C ASP A 73 -14.99 3.71 22.66
N GLY A 74 -14.81 4.29 21.46
CA GLY A 74 -15.15 5.68 21.16
C GLY A 74 -16.65 5.98 21.11
N GLY A 75 -17.52 4.96 21.19
CA GLY A 75 -18.97 5.13 21.26
C GLY A 75 -19.68 5.52 19.95
N GLY A 76 -18.94 5.71 18.85
CA GLY A 76 -19.48 5.93 17.51
C GLY A 76 -19.80 7.39 17.15
N GLU A 77 -19.42 8.34 17.99
CA GLU A 77 -19.82 9.76 17.82
C GLU A 77 -18.67 10.69 17.37
N ASP A 78 -17.41 10.36 17.68
CA ASP A 78 -16.21 11.16 17.39
C ASP A 78 -15.00 10.22 17.12
N ASP A 79 -13.78 10.77 17.13
CA ASP A 79 -12.53 10.02 17.24
C ASP A 79 -12.52 9.19 18.54
N ALA A 80 -12.05 7.94 18.52
CA ALA A 80 -11.94 7.15 19.76
C ALA A 80 -10.78 7.65 20.64
N LEU A 81 -9.65 8.01 20.04
CA LEU A 81 -8.48 8.58 20.71
C LEU A 81 -7.90 9.75 19.90
N LEU A 82 -7.91 10.95 20.48
CA LEU A 82 -7.36 12.17 19.90
C LEU A 82 -6.04 12.57 20.60
N ILE A 83 -4.96 12.68 19.83
CA ILE A 83 -3.63 13.06 20.29
C ILE A 83 -3.28 14.43 19.72
N THR A 84 -2.99 15.38 20.62
CA THR A 84 -2.57 16.75 20.26
C THR A 84 -1.31 17.18 21.00
N ALA A 85 -0.46 16.22 21.37
CA ALA A 85 0.83 16.49 22.00
C ALA A 85 1.96 15.61 21.45
N ASP A 86 3.15 16.18 21.49
CA ASP A 86 4.40 15.51 21.10
C ASP A 86 4.72 14.34 22.02
N HIS A 87 5.50 13.39 21.50
CA HIS A 87 6.10 12.30 22.26
C HIS A 87 5.10 11.43 23.03
N VAL A 88 3.88 11.30 22.50
CA VAL A 88 2.87 10.37 22.99
C VAL A 88 3.13 8.97 22.46
N THR A 89 3.04 7.96 23.33
CA THR A 89 3.07 6.54 22.95
C THR A 89 1.73 5.90 23.25
N VAL A 90 1.14 5.19 22.28
CA VAL A 90 -0.06 4.38 22.44
C VAL A 90 0.29 2.95 22.10
N LYS A 91 0.19 2.06 23.08
CA LYS A 91 0.63 0.67 22.91
C LYS A 91 -0.31 -0.36 23.50
N GLY A 92 -0.58 -1.42 22.75
CA GLY A 92 -1.22 -2.63 23.27
C GLY A 92 -2.72 -2.49 23.56
N PHE A 93 -3.44 -1.67 22.79
CA PHE A 93 -4.89 -1.49 22.93
C PHE A 93 -5.66 -2.21 21.84
N THR A 94 -6.88 -2.65 22.18
CA THR A 94 -7.96 -2.75 21.18
C THR A 94 -8.68 -1.41 21.10
N ILE A 95 -8.86 -0.86 19.90
CA ILE A 95 -9.53 0.43 19.67
C ILE A 95 -10.66 0.22 18.68
N ARG A 96 -11.85 0.73 19.02
CA ARG A 96 -13.06 0.60 18.19
C ARG A 96 -14.01 1.78 18.42
N GLY A 97 -15.10 1.79 17.66
CA GLY A 97 -16.20 2.74 17.90
C GLY A 97 -15.88 4.17 17.47
N SER A 98 -15.12 4.38 16.39
CA SER A 98 -15.03 5.68 15.74
C SER A 98 -16.28 5.94 14.89
N ARG A 99 -16.75 7.19 14.83
CA ARG A 99 -17.86 7.57 13.95
C ARG A 99 -17.55 7.31 12.47
N ARG A 100 -18.58 6.96 11.68
CA ARG A 100 -18.54 7.04 10.21
C ARG A 100 -19.04 8.40 9.75
N SER A 101 -18.28 9.09 8.91
CA SER A 101 -18.70 10.38 8.36
C SER A 101 -18.07 10.59 6.97
N ASN A 102 -18.88 11.06 6.03
CA ASN A 102 -18.36 11.50 4.72
C ASN A 102 -17.97 12.98 4.73
N LEU A 103 -18.20 13.67 5.85
CA LEU A 103 -17.91 15.09 6.03
C LEU A 103 -16.70 15.33 6.94
N ASP A 104 -16.46 14.41 7.88
CA ASP A 104 -15.43 14.55 8.91
C ASP A 104 -14.51 13.33 8.94
N ASP A 105 -13.21 13.56 9.11
CA ASP A 105 -12.19 12.51 9.10
C ASP A 105 -12.10 11.75 10.44
N MET A 106 -13.19 11.10 10.85
CA MET A 106 -13.28 10.43 12.16
C MET A 106 -12.47 9.13 12.22
N SER A 107 -11.75 8.95 13.33
CA SER A 107 -10.65 7.96 13.41
C SER A 107 -10.64 7.14 14.70
N GLY A 108 -10.08 5.93 14.64
CA GLY A 108 -9.74 5.17 15.85
C GLY A 108 -8.67 5.90 16.67
N ILE A 109 -7.54 6.23 16.03
CA ILE A 109 -6.52 7.12 16.59
C ILE A 109 -6.33 8.29 15.63
N LYS A 110 -6.61 9.51 16.07
CA LYS A 110 -6.25 10.74 15.36
C LYS A 110 -5.08 11.44 16.04
N VAL A 111 -4.11 11.90 15.25
CA VAL A 111 -2.95 12.67 15.71
C VAL A 111 -2.85 13.96 14.90
N ASN A 112 -2.85 15.11 15.56
CA ASN A 112 -2.84 16.42 14.89
C ASN A 112 -1.64 17.26 15.33
N GLU A 113 -0.85 17.73 14.36
CA GLU A 113 0.23 18.72 14.54
C GLU A 113 1.23 18.35 15.64
N CYS A 114 1.64 17.08 15.67
CA CYS A 114 2.53 16.52 16.71
C CYS A 114 3.89 16.08 16.14
N ARG A 115 4.82 15.80 17.04
CA ARG A 115 6.12 15.19 16.75
C ARG A 115 6.39 13.94 17.58
N GLY A 116 7.01 12.93 16.97
CA GLY A 116 7.60 11.80 17.69
C GLY A 116 6.56 10.89 18.36
N VAL A 117 5.35 10.83 17.80
CA VAL A 117 4.27 9.96 18.29
C VAL A 117 4.55 8.52 17.89
N VAL A 118 4.32 7.59 18.83
CA VAL A 118 4.51 6.15 18.63
C VAL A 118 3.17 5.43 18.81
N ILE A 119 2.72 4.75 17.77
CA ILE A 119 1.51 3.91 17.79
C ILE A 119 1.99 2.47 17.51
N GLU A 120 2.00 1.64 18.56
CA GLU A 120 2.65 0.33 18.53
C GLU A 120 1.75 -0.81 19.02
N ASP A 121 1.75 -1.95 18.34
CA ASP A 121 1.13 -3.20 18.80
C ASP A 121 -0.36 -3.05 19.19
N ASN A 122 -1.12 -2.21 18.49
CA ASN A 122 -2.55 -2.02 18.70
C ASN A 122 -3.39 -2.84 17.71
N PHE A 123 -4.59 -3.23 18.11
CA PHE A 123 -5.63 -3.79 17.26
C PHE A 123 -6.75 -2.78 17.06
N LEU A 124 -6.97 -2.35 15.81
CA LEU A 124 -8.02 -1.40 15.46
C LEU A 124 -9.14 -2.14 14.73
N ASP A 125 -10.32 -2.18 15.35
CA ASP A 125 -11.47 -2.99 14.92
C ASP A 125 -12.57 -2.09 14.36
N LYS A 126 -12.79 -2.18 13.05
CA LYS A 126 -13.86 -1.52 12.30
C LYS A 126 -13.92 0.00 12.49
N CYS A 127 -12.77 0.62 12.73
CA CYS A 127 -12.65 2.07 12.70
C CYS A 127 -12.85 2.60 11.26
N PHE A 128 -13.40 3.80 11.11
CA PHE A 128 -13.63 4.40 9.80
C PHE A 128 -12.29 4.73 9.13
N PHE A 129 -11.61 5.78 9.60
CA PHE A 129 -10.14 5.82 9.52
C PHE A 129 -9.59 5.06 10.73
N ALA A 130 -8.63 4.15 10.55
CA ALA A 130 -8.08 3.46 11.71
C ALA A 130 -7.06 4.34 12.43
N ILE A 131 -6.03 4.78 11.71
CA ILE A 131 -5.00 5.69 12.19
C ILE A 131 -4.91 6.87 11.24
N TYR A 132 -5.15 8.08 11.73
CA TYR A 132 -5.06 9.32 10.96
C TYR A 132 -4.01 10.24 11.55
N LEU A 133 -3.00 10.59 10.74
CA LEU A 133 -1.93 11.52 11.10
C LEU A 133 -2.05 12.78 10.24
N SER A 134 -2.25 13.93 10.89
CA SER A 134 -2.33 15.26 10.26
C SER A 134 -1.17 16.13 10.72
N GLY A 135 -0.32 16.58 9.80
CA GLY A 135 0.79 17.49 10.13
C GLY A 135 1.86 16.89 11.05
N VAL A 136 1.97 15.56 11.11
CA VAL A 136 2.82 14.87 12.09
C VAL A 136 4.26 14.69 11.58
N LYS A 137 5.24 14.91 12.45
CA LYS A 137 6.67 14.72 12.17
C LYS A 137 7.27 13.57 12.97
N ASP A 138 8.18 12.81 12.38
CA ASP A 138 8.93 11.74 13.07
C ASP A 138 8.00 10.68 13.72
N ALA A 139 6.83 10.39 13.12
CA ALA A 139 5.87 9.42 13.64
C ALA A 139 6.36 7.98 13.45
N ARG A 140 6.03 7.08 14.38
CA ARG A 140 6.28 5.64 14.24
C ARG A 140 4.98 4.84 14.44
N VAL A 141 4.46 4.29 13.35
CA VAL A 141 3.27 3.42 13.34
C VAL A 141 3.73 2.00 13.04
N GLN A 142 3.69 1.12 14.03
CA GLN A 142 4.33 -0.19 13.93
C GLN A 142 3.60 -1.34 14.60
N GLY A 143 3.66 -2.53 14.00
CA GLY A 143 3.12 -3.74 14.62
C GLY A 143 1.60 -3.72 14.85
N ASN A 144 0.88 -2.75 14.27
CA ASN A 144 -0.55 -2.64 14.45
C ASN A 144 -1.29 -3.57 13.48
N THR A 145 -2.43 -4.09 13.93
CA THR A 145 -3.38 -4.78 13.06
C THR A 145 -4.62 -3.89 12.92
N VAL A 146 -4.94 -3.55 11.67
CA VAL A 146 -6.05 -2.68 11.30
C VAL A 146 -7.03 -3.50 10.46
N LEU A 147 -8.24 -3.67 10.97
CA LEU A 147 -9.30 -4.44 10.31
C LEU A 147 -10.49 -3.52 10.05
N GLY A 148 -10.73 -3.19 8.79
CA GLY A 148 -11.91 -2.45 8.36
C GLY A 148 -13.15 -3.33 8.21
N GLU A 149 -14.23 -2.74 7.71
CA GLU A 149 -15.45 -3.46 7.34
C GLU A 149 -15.68 -3.32 5.82
N PRO A 150 -15.78 -4.44 5.07
CA PRO A 150 -16.08 -4.39 3.64
C PRO A 150 -17.39 -3.66 3.37
N GLY A 151 -17.41 -2.81 2.35
CA GLY A 151 -18.59 -2.03 1.98
C GLY A 151 -18.44 -1.37 0.62
N GLU A 152 -19.37 -0.47 0.32
CA GLU A 152 -19.28 0.41 -0.86
C GLU A 152 -18.25 1.52 -0.64
N GLU A 153 -17.59 1.97 -1.72
CA GLU A 153 -16.48 2.93 -1.64
C GLU A 153 -16.81 4.19 -0.83
N ASP A 154 -17.99 4.76 -1.06
CA ASP A 154 -18.46 6.00 -0.42
C ASP A 154 -18.74 5.86 1.09
N HIS A 155 -18.65 4.64 1.63
CA HIS A 155 -18.84 4.34 3.05
C HIS A 155 -17.56 3.83 3.73
N MET A 156 -16.43 3.85 3.01
CA MET A 156 -15.14 3.36 3.49
C MET A 156 -14.09 4.46 3.55
N ALA A 157 -13.26 4.42 4.58
CA ALA A 157 -12.09 5.26 4.72
C ALA A 157 -10.80 4.41 4.75
N ASN A 158 -9.67 5.08 4.90
CA ASN A 158 -8.36 4.47 4.76
C ASN A 158 -7.91 3.85 6.08
N GLY A 159 -7.11 2.77 6.03
CA GLY A 159 -6.59 2.13 7.24
C GLY A 159 -5.62 3.05 7.98
N ILE A 160 -4.46 3.31 7.37
CA ILE A 160 -3.45 4.26 7.87
C ILE A 160 -3.39 5.44 6.91
N HIS A 161 -3.79 6.63 7.37
CA HIS A 161 -3.85 7.86 6.59
C HIS A 161 -2.82 8.86 7.10
N LEU A 162 -1.96 9.37 6.22
CA LEU A 162 -1.01 10.44 6.50
C LEU A 162 -1.28 11.64 5.59
N TRP A 163 -1.54 12.78 6.20
CA TRP A 163 -1.72 14.06 5.52
C TRP A 163 -0.70 15.07 6.02
N LYS A 164 0.07 15.67 5.11
CA LYS A 164 1.12 16.67 5.41
C LYS A 164 2.14 16.24 6.46
N CYS A 165 2.49 14.95 6.45
CA CYS A 165 3.45 14.38 7.41
C CYS A 165 4.88 14.39 6.87
N SER A 166 5.88 14.24 7.75
CA SER A 166 7.26 14.01 7.30
C SER A 166 8.03 13.09 8.23
N LYS A 167 9.03 12.37 7.69
CA LYS A 167 9.90 11.46 8.45
C LYS A 167 9.13 10.37 9.20
N ALA A 168 8.01 9.92 8.64
CA ALA A 168 7.21 8.87 9.24
C ALA A 168 7.85 7.50 8.98
N THR A 169 7.71 6.59 9.95
CA THR A 169 8.06 5.17 9.80
C THR A 169 6.80 4.34 9.97
N ILE A 170 6.35 3.70 8.89
CA ILE A 170 5.20 2.80 8.87
C ILE A 170 5.72 1.37 8.68
N ARG A 171 5.76 0.56 9.74
CA ARG A 171 6.44 -0.75 9.67
C ARG A 171 5.70 -1.92 10.29
N ASN A 172 5.78 -3.08 9.65
CA ASN A 172 5.24 -4.33 10.18
C ASN A 172 3.75 -4.25 10.60
N ASN A 173 2.95 -3.43 9.93
CA ASN A 173 1.51 -3.37 10.17
C ASN A 173 0.77 -4.35 9.24
N ARG A 174 -0.37 -4.86 9.69
CA ARG A 174 -1.31 -5.64 8.88
C ARG A 174 -2.59 -4.83 8.69
N ILE A 175 -2.98 -4.57 7.43
CA ILE A 175 -4.14 -3.73 7.10
C ILE A 175 -5.05 -4.46 6.14
N GLU A 176 -6.34 -4.57 6.49
CA GLU A 176 -7.33 -5.27 5.68
C GLU A 176 -8.68 -4.56 5.62
N HIS A 177 -9.39 -4.75 4.51
CA HIS A 177 -10.79 -4.35 4.34
C HIS A 177 -11.06 -2.85 4.55
N HIS A 178 -10.10 -2.00 4.18
CA HIS A 178 -10.28 -0.55 4.07
C HIS A 178 -10.46 -0.12 2.61
N ARG A 179 -10.78 1.16 2.38
CA ARG A 179 -10.81 1.73 1.04
C ARG A 179 -9.41 1.66 0.42
N ASP A 180 -8.47 2.37 1.02
CA ASP A 180 -7.04 2.22 0.79
C ASP A 180 -6.40 1.71 2.08
N GLY A 181 -5.49 0.74 1.99
CA GLY A 181 -4.81 0.19 3.16
C GLY A 181 -3.94 1.24 3.84
N ILE A 182 -3.01 1.82 3.08
CA ILE A 182 -2.16 2.93 3.53
C ILE A 182 -2.27 4.08 2.51
N TYR A 183 -2.49 5.30 2.97
CA TYR A 183 -2.70 6.47 2.11
C TYR A 183 -1.83 7.65 2.54
N PHE A 184 -1.08 8.20 1.60
CA PHE A 184 -0.16 9.32 1.80
C PHE A 184 -0.58 10.49 0.90
N GLU A 185 -0.72 11.67 1.50
CA GLU A 185 -0.92 12.92 0.78
C GLU A 185 -0.05 14.05 1.35
N PHE A 186 0.78 14.64 0.48
CA PHE A 186 1.81 15.63 0.87
C PHE A 186 2.79 15.12 1.94
N VAL A 187 3.18 13.85 1.86
CA VAL A 187 4.12 13.23 2.79
C VAL A 187 5.53 13.28 2.24
N THR A 188 6.55 13.47 3.09
CA THR A 188 7.94 13.43 2.63
C THR A 188 8.90 12.68 3.55
N ASP A 189 10.00 12.22 2.96
CA ASP A 189 11.16 11.67 3.67
C ASP A 189 10.80 10.49 4.60
N SER A 190 9.84 9.66 4.19
CA SER A 190 9.23 8.61 5.02
C SER A 190 9.56 7.19 4.54
N HIS A 191 9.48 6.23 5.47
CA HIS A 191 9.86 4.84 5.24
C HIS A 191 8.70 3.88 5.56
N ILE A 192 8.33 3.04 4.59
CA ILE A 192 7.25 2.07 4.68
C ILE A 192 7.85 0.66 4.51
N THR A 193 7.91 -0.15 5.57
CA THR A 193 8.63 -1.43 5.48
C THR A 193 7.96 -2.62 6.17
N GLY A 194 7.97 -3.78 5.51
CA GLY A 194 7.47 -5.03 6.11
C GLY A 194 5.96 -5.05 6.37
N ASN A 195 5.19 -4.13 5.80
CA ASN A 195 3.74 -4.11 5.97
C ASN A 195 3.06 -5.16 5.07
N THR A 196 1.90 -5.64 5.52
CA THR A 196 1.04 -6.56 4.79
C THR A 196 -0.33 -5.89 4.59
N SER A 197 -0.70 -5.63 3.35
CA SER A 197 -1.92 -4.90 2.98
C SER A 197 -2.76 -5.76 2.03
N LEU A 198 -3.92 -6.23 2.51
CA LEU A 198 -4.70 -7.28 1.88
C LEU A 198 -6.17 -6.89 1.73
N HIS A 199 -6.82 -7.29 0.65
CA HIS A 199 -8.29 -7.20 0.52
C HIS A 199 -8.86 -5.78 0.73
N ASN A 200 -8.09 -4.75 0.39
CA ASN A 200 -8.58 -3.37 0.37
C ASN A 200 -9.32 -3.11 -0.95
N LEU A 201 -10.36 -2.29 -0.87
CA LEU A 201 -11.27 -2.05 -1.99
C LEU A 201 -10.55 -1.45 -3.20
N ARG A 202 -9.64 -0.50 -2.95
CA ARG A 202 -8.87 0.22 -3.96
C ARG A 202 -7.40 -0.15 -3.88
N TYR A 203 -6.59 0.56 -3.10
CA TYR A 203 -5.15 0.38 -3.13
C TYR A 203 -4.60 -0.26 -1.86
N GLY A 204 -3.61 -1.14 -2.00
CA GLY A 204 -2.83 -1.60 -0.86
C GLY A 204 -1.98 -0.48 -0.25
N LEU A 205 -1.42 0.40 -1.09
CA LEU A 205 -0.75 1.65 -0.70
C LEU A 205 -0.94 2.72 -1.81
N HIS A 206 -1.20 3.96 -1.40
CA HIS A 206 -1.55 5.06 -2.31
C HIS A 206 -0.76 6.33 -1.95
N PHE A 207 -0.05 6.90 -2.92
CA PHE A 207 0.65 8.19 -2.80
C PHE A 207 0.02 9.26 -3.69
N MET A 208 -0.19 10.44 -3.10
CA MET A 208 -0.55 11.67 -3.78
C MET A 208 0.43 12.78 -3.36
N PHE A 209 1.13 13.39 -4.32
CA PHE A 209 2.01 14.55 -4.08
C PHE A 209 3.04 14.34 -2.96
N SER A 210 3.60 13.13 -2.86
CA SER A 210 4.47 12.72 -1.75
C SER A 210 5.87 12.39 -2.28
N HIS A 211 6.93 12.71 -1.55
CA HIS A 211 8.26 12.86 -2.13
C HIS A 211 9.37 12.32 -1.24
N ARG A 212 10.43 11.77 -1.86
CA ARG A 212 11.60 11.23 -1.16
C ARG A 212 11.23 10.13 -0.16
N ASP A 213 10.24 9.32 -0.51
CA ASP A 213 9.79 8.21 0.31
C ASP A 213 10.36 6.89 -0.20
N ALA A 214 10.47 5.92 0.70
CA ALA A 214 10.88 4.56 0.34
C ALA A 214 9.91 3.54 0.90
N TYR A 215 9.44 2.62 0.06
CA TYR A 215 8.70 1.46 0.50
C TYR A 215 9.40 0.15 0.11
N GLU A 216 9.76 -0.63 1.14
CA GLU A 216 10.61 -1.80 1.00
C GLU A 216 10.09 -3.05 1.72
N ASP A 217 10.23 -4.22 1.09
CA ASP A 217 9.90 -5.51 1.69
C ASP A 217 8.42 -5.64 2.13
N ASN A 218 7.50 -4.93 1.47
CA ASN A 218 6.06 -4.99 1.74
C ASN A 218 5.35 -6.07 0.91
N HIS A 219 4.16 -6.46 1.35
CA HIS A 219 3.29 -7.44 0.71
C HIS A 219 1.92 -6.80 0.41
N PHE A 220 1.59 -6.69 -0.87
CA PHE A 220 0.31 -6.20 -1.39
C PHE A 220 -0.40 -7.32 -2.16
N GLU A 221 -1.49 -7.85 -1.64
CA GLU A 221 -2.20 -8.98 -2.26
C GLU A 221 -3.73 -8.85 -2.22
N ASP A 222 -4.37 -9.29 -3.30
CA ASP A 222 -5.83 -9.29 -3.47
C ASP A 222 -6.50 -7.95 -3.11
N ASN A 223 -5.82 -6.84 -3.39
CA ASN A 223 -6.43 -5.50 -3.35
C ASN A 223 -7.05 -5.18 -4.73
N GLY A 224 -7.93 -4.18 -4.80
CA GLY A 224 -8.42 -3.67 -6.09
C GLY A 224 -7.28 -3.30 -7.05
N ALA A 225 -6.18 -2.78 -6.52
CA ALA A 225 -4.87 -2.63 -7.12
C ALA A 225 -3.80 -2.64 -6.01
N GLY A 226 -2.58 -3.07 -6.34
CA GLY A 226 -1.48 -3.19 -5.38
C GLY A 226 -1.05 -1.83 -4.83
N VAL A 227 -0.40 -1.01 -5.67
CA VAL A 227 0.07 0.33 -5.28
C VAL A 227 -0.15 1.35 -6.39
N ALA A 228 -0.50 2.57 -6.02
CA ALA A 228 -0.52 3.72 -6.92
C ALA A 228 0.38 4.83 -6.39
N VAL A 229 1.30 5.31 -7.24
CA VAL A 229 2.20 6.43 -6.95
C VAL A 229 1.92 7.55 -7.94
N MET A 230 1.38 8.68 -7.46
CA MET A 230 0.93 9.78 -8.31
C MET A 230 1.59 11.11 -7.95
N PHE A 231 1.98 11.89 -8.97
CA PHE A 231 2.45 13.27 -8.85
C PHE A 231 3.61 13.44 -7.86
N SER A 232 4.53 12.48 -7.87
CA SER A 232 5.52 12.24 -6.81
C SER A 232 6.94 12.21 -7.40
N LYS A 233 7.97 12.38 -6.56
CA LYS A 233 9.37 12.34 -7.02
C LYS A 233 10.27 11.63 -6.03
N GLU A 234 11.34 11.04 -6.55
CA GLU A 234 12.40 10.42 -5.74
C GLU A 234 11.86 9.27 -4.87
N ILE A 235 11.07 8.37 -5.47
CA ILE A 235 10.44 7.26 -4.73
C ILE A 235 11.20 5.96 -4.95
N ALA A 236 11.66 5.35 -3.85
CA ALA A 236 12.32 4.05 -3.86
C ALA A 236 11.34 2.92 -3.55
N MET A 237 11.26 1.93 -4.44
CA MET A 237 10.27 0.85 -4.45
C MET A 237 11.02 -0.48 -4.53
N ARG A 238 11.38 -1.07 -3.39
CA ARG A 238 12.36 -2.18 -3.38
C ARG A 238 11.85 -3.44 -2.73
N ARG A 239 12.06 -4.60 -3.37
CA ARG A 239 11.80 -5.93 -2.80
C ARG A 239 10.36 -6.15 -2.30
N ASN A 240 9.40 -5.45 -2.87
CA ASN A 240 7.98 -5.63 -2.54
C ASN A 240 7.39 -6.79 -3.34
N ARG A 241 6.33 -7.38 -2.79
CA ARG A 241 5.54 -8.45 -3.42
C ARG A 241 4.16 -7.91 -3.77
N PHE A 242 3.82 -7.94 -5.05
CA PHE A 242 2.53 -7.55 -5.61
C PHE A 242 1.87 -8.78 -6.21
N LEU A 243 0.90 -9.35 -5.49
CA LEU A 243 0.34 -10.67 -5.81
C LEU A 243 -1.16 -10.56 -6.06
N ALA A 244 -1.67 -11.19 -7.12
CA ALA A 244 -3.10 -11.37 -7.33
C ALA A 244 -3.98 -10.09 -7.33
N ASN A 245 -3.42 -8.91 -7.60
CA ASN A 245 -4.22 -7.68 -7.73
C ASN A 245 -4.88 -7.68 -9.11
N ARG A 246 -6.14 -8.12 -9.16
CA ARG A 246 -6.89 -8.43 -10.39
C ARG A 246 -8.17 -7.61 -10.48
N GLY A 247 -8.55 -7.27 -11.70
CA GLY A 247 -9.69 -6.40 -12.00
C GLY A 247 -9.53 -5.70 -13.34
N ALA A 248 -10.61 -5.08 -13.83
CA ALA A 248 -10.64 -4.42 -15.14
C ALA A 248 -9.61 -3.28 -15.27
N SER A 249 -9.38 -2.55 -14.19
CA SER A 249 -8.42 -1.45 -14.09
C SER A 249 -7.44 -1.67 -12.93
N ALA A 250 -7.03 -2.93 -12.71
CA ALA A 250 -6.12 -3.32 -11.63
C ALA A 250 -4.66 -3.36 -12.11
N TYR A 251 -3.75 -3.00 -11.20
CA TYR A 251 -2.31 -2.99 -11.42
C TYR A 251 -1.63 -3.53 -10.17
N GLY A 252 -0.49 -4.20 -10.31
CA GLY A 252 0.43 -4.42 -9.20
C GLY A 252 1.01 -3.08 -8.75
N LEU A 253 1.53 -2.30 -9.70
CA LEU A 253 2.03 -0.95 -9.46
C LEU A 253 1.62 0.01 -10.59
N LEU A 254 0.99 1.12 -10.22
CA LEU A 254 0.73 2.26 -11.09
C LEU A 254 1.70 3.40 -10.75
N LEU A 255 2.39 3.89 -11.77
CA LEU A 255 3.14 5.14 -11.75
C LEU A 255 2.44 6.16 -12.63
N LYS A 256 2.03 7.29 -12.04
CA LYS A 256 1.38 8.38 -12.77
C LYS A 256 2.07 9.70 -12.49
N GLU A 257 2.69 10.26 -13.52
CA GLU A 257 3.37 11.56 -13.45
C GLU A 257 4.40 11.62 -12.31
N ILE A 258 5.30 10.63 -12.28
CA ILE A 258 6.39 10.58 -11.31
C ILE A 258 7.76 10.73 -11.97
N ASN A 259 8.72 11.25 -11.19
CA ASN A 259 10.09 11.46 -11.63
C ASN A 259 11.10 10.79 -10.69
N ASP A 260 12.24 10.36 -11.23
CA ASP A 260 13.39 9.90 -10.44
C ASP A 260 13.04 8.69 -9.53
N GLY A 261 12.36 7.69 -10.09
CA GLY A 261 11.87 6.52 -9.37
C GLY A 261 12.79 5.30 -9.50
N GLU A 262 12.89 4.50 -8.43
CA GLU A 262 13.62 3.23 -8.44
C GLU A 262 12.70 2.05 -8.12
N ILE A 263 12.59 1.10 -9.03
CA ILE A 263 11.80 -0.13 -8.89
C ILE A 263 12.77 -1.30 -8.96
N ILE A 264 13.19 -1.81 -7.80
CA ILE A 264 14.31 -2.75 -7.71
C ILE A 264 13.95 -4.03 -6.95
N GLY A 265 14.14 -5.19 -7.57
CA GLY A 265 14.05 -6.47 -6.87
C GLY A 265 12.64 -6.86 -6.46
N ASN A 266 11.60 -6.25 -7.02
CA ASN A 266 10.21 -6.56 -6.68
C ASN A 266 9.73 -7.84 -7.38
N THR A 267 8.66 -8.44 -6.88
CA THR A 267 7.95 -9.56 -7.52
C THR A 267 6.53 -9.13 -7.84
N PHE A 268 6.19 -9.17 -9.12
CA PHE A 268 4.86 -8.94 -9.67
C PHE A 268 4.33 -10.28 -10.18
N GLN A 269 3.38 -10.87 -9.47
CA GLN A 269 2.84 -12.16 -9.82
C GLN A 269 1.33 -12.14 -9.92
N ASP A 270 0.80 -12.67 -11.03
CA ASP A 270 -0.64 -12.92 -11.19
C ASP A 270 -1.52 -11.65 -11.04
N ASN A 271 -0.97 -10.50 -11.43
CA ASN A 271 -1.73 -9.25 -11.50
C ASN A 271 -2.36 -9.09 -12.89
N THR A 272 -3.45 -8.32 -13.01
CA THR A 272 -3.96 -7.93 -14.34
C THR A 272 -2.85 -7.23 -15.13
N THR A 273 -2.19 -6.27 -14.51
CA THR A 273 -0.99 -5.60 -15.03
C THR A 273 0.07 -5.61 -13.94
N GLY A 274 1.32 -5.98 -14.23
CA GLY A 274 2.43 -5.90 -13.28
C GLY A 274 2.75 -4.46 -12.93
N ILE A 275 3.27 -3.70 -13.90
CA ILE A 275 3.52 -2.26 -13.78
C ILE A 275 2.82 -1.51 -14.92
N MET A 276 2.17 -0.39 -14.59
CA MET A 276 1.75 0.62 -15.56
C MET A 276 2.51 1.93 -15.32
N ILE A 277 3.13 2.48 -16.36
CA ILE A 277 3.90 3.72 -16.31
C ILE A 277 3.28 4.75 -17.26
N ASP A 278 2.74 5.83 -16.70
CA ASP A 278 2.07 6.92 -17.42
C ASP A 278 2.69 8.28 -17.05
N GLY A 279 3.21 9.00 -18.04
CA GLY A 279 3.72 10.36 -17.86
C GLY A 279 4.95 10.49 -16.97
N CYS A 280 5.75 9.42 -16.83
CA CYS A 280 6.89 9.39 -15.92
C CYS A 280 8.22 9.69 -16.63
N ASN A 281 9.25 10.11 -15.88
CA ASN A 281 10.60 10.22 -16.40
C ASN A 281 11.69 9.78 -15.43
N ARG A 282 12.84 9.35 -15.97
CA ARG A 282 14.00 8.87 -15.17
C ARG A 282 13.59 7.75 -14.22
N ILE A 283 12.95 6.72 -14.76
CA ILE A 283 12.49 5.56 -13.97
C ILE A 283 13.43 4.39 -14.20
N ASN A 284 13.93 3.84 -13.10
CA ASN A 284 14.88 2.78 -13.12
C ASN A 284 14.23 1.46 -12.66
N VAL A 285 14.10 0.49 -13.55
CA VAL A 285 13.42 -0.79 -13.31
C VAL A 285 14.42 -1.93 -13.41
N ARG A 286 14.92 -2.41 -12.26
CA ARG A 286 15.99 -3.42 -12.20
C ARG A 286 15.67 -4.65 -11.38
N ASP A 287 16.12 -5.80 -11.86
CA ASP A 287 16.10 -7.07 -11.12
C ASP A 287 14.70 -7.49 -10.63
N ASN A 288 13.64 -7.00 -11.28
CA ASN A 288 12.26 -7.35 -10.95
C ASN A 288 11.84 -8.65 -11.63
N GLU A 289 10.82 -9.26 -11.07
CA GLU A 289 10.30 -10.54 -11.53
C GLU A 289 8.82 -10.40 -11.87
N PHE A 290 8.48 -10.60 -13.14
CA PHE A 290 7.14 -10.52 -13.68
C PHE A 290 6.69 -11.92 -14.09
N ARG A 291 5.78 -12.50 -13.29
CA ARG A 291 5.33 -13.88 -13.48
C ARG A 291 3.82 -13.95 -13.64
N LEU A 292 3.36 -14.61 -14.69
CA LEU A 292 1.95 -14.95 -14.86
C LEU A 292 1.01 -13.72 -14.83
N ASN A 293 1.49 -12.53 -15.15
CA ASN A 293 0.64 -11.35 -15.23
C ASN A 293 -0.14 -11.33 -16.56
N GLY A 294 -1.25 -10.60 -16.62
CA GLY A 294 -1.90 -10.28 -17.90
C GLY A 294 -0.94 -9.50 -18.79
N TRP A 295 -0.59 -8.29 -18.37
CA TRP A 295 0.55 -7.53 -18.89
C TRP A 295 1.65 -7.50 -17.85
N ALA A 296 2.91 -7.75 -18.19
CA ALA A 296 4.00 -7.48 -17.26
C ALA A 296 4.26 -5.97 -17.14
N LEU A 297 4.39 -5.29 -18.28
CA LEU A 297 4.63 -3.85 -18.35
C LEU A 297 3.69 -3.18 -19.36
N ARG A 298 2.97 -2.15 -18.92
CA ARG A 298 2.26 -1.20 -19.80
C ARG A 298 3.01 0.13 -19.73
N LEU A 299 3.73 0.47 -20.80
CA LEU A 299 4.59 1.65 -20.87
C LEU A 299 3.98 2.66 -21.84
N PHE A 300 3.42 3.74 -21.32
CA PHE A 300 2.77 4.74 -22.17
C PHE A 300 3.82 5.59 -22.91
N ALA A 301 3.48 6.09 -24.10
CA ALA A 301 4.41 6.78 -24.98
C ALA A 301 4.98 8.09 -24.39
N ASN A 302 4.30 8.66 -23.39
CA ASN A 302 4.73 9.83 -22.64
C ASN A 302 5.71 9.50 -21.48
N ALA A 303 6.03 8.23 -21.26
CA ALA A 303 7.07 7.80 -20.33
C ALA A 303 8.44 7.80 -21.04
N ILE A 304 9.39 8.56 -20.50
CA ILE A 304 10.68 8.85 -21.15
C ILE A 304 11.85 8.53 -20.23
N ASP A 305 13.01 8.18 -20.78
CA ASP A 305 14.22 7.92 -19.99
C ASP A 305 13.99 6.86 -18.90
N CYS A 306 13.24 5.81 -19.25
CA CYS A 306 13.06 4.63 -18.40
C CYS A 306 14.06 3.56 -18.78
N ASP A 307 14.73 2.98 -17.78
CA ASP A 307 15.80 1.99 -17.93
C ASP A 307 15.36 0.64 -17.34
N PHE A 308 15.19 -0.37 -18.19
CA PHE A 308 14.76 -1.72 -17.83
C PHE A 308 15.93 -2.71 -17.98
N ARG A 309 16.50 -3.17 -16.87
CA ARG A 309 17.66 -4.09 -16.88
C ARG A 309 17.55 -5.23 -15.87
N GLY A 310 18.03 -6.42 -16.24
CA GLY A 310 18.08 -7.55 -15.31
C GLY A 310 16.71 -8.10 -14.88
N ASN A 311 15.61 -7.67 -15.51
CA ASN A 311 14.28 -8.14 -15.14
C ASN A 311 14.01 -9.53 -15.73
N THR A 312 13.14 -10.30 -15.07
CA THR A 312 12.69 -11.62 -15.51
C THR A 312 11.23 -11.55 -15.94
N PHE A 313 10.96 -11.82 -17.21
CA PHE A 313 9.60 -11.93 -17.76
C PHE A 313 9.31 -13.41 -18.04
N ALA A 314 8.34 -13.99 -17.32
CA ALA A 314 8.01 -15.40 -17.43
C ALA A 314 6.50 -15.69 -17.32
N GLY A 315 5.92 -16.29 -18.35
CA GLY A 315 4.54 -16.76 -18.37
C GLY A 315 3.49 -15.65 -18.39
N ASN A 316 3.88 -14.40 -18.66
CA ASN A 316 2.93 -13.30 -18.82
C ASN A 316 2.14 -13.47 -20.14
N THR A 317 0.90 -12.97 -20.20
CA THR A 317 0.14 -13.01 -21.46
C THR A 317 0.76 -12.05 -22.48
N PHE A 318 1.09 -10.84 -22.05
CA PHE A 318 1.88 -9.86 -22.79
C PHE A 318 3.05 -9.38 -21.93
N ASP A 319 4.25 -9.34 -22.49
CA ASP A 319 5.41 -8.85 -21.74
C ASP A 319 5.43 -7.31 -21.70
N VAL A 320 5.28 -6.66 -22.85
CA VAL A 320 5.26 -5.19 -22.93
C VAL A 320 4.16 -4.69 -23.88
N SER A 321 3.43 -3.65 -23.47
CA SER A 321 2.52 -2.89 -24.32
C SER A 321 2.75 -1.37 -24.24
N THR A 322 2.18 -0.65 -25.20
CA THR A 322 2.28 0.81 -25.35
C THR A 322 1.05 1.37 -26.08
N ASN A 323 0.75 2.65 -25.88
CA ASN A 323 -0.38 3.35 -26.48
C ASN A 323 0.01 4.30 -27.64
N GLY A 324 1.28 4.35 -28.06
CA GLY A 324 1.73 5.24 -29.12
C GLY A 324 3.17 4.99 -29.59
N SER A 325 3.62 5.80 -30.54
CA SER A 325 5.00 5.77 -31.05
C SER A 325 5.97 6.22 -29.96
N LEU A 326 6.81 5.30 -29.46
CA LEU A 326 7.61 5.53 -28.26
C LEU A 326 8.84 6.43 -28.47
N ILE A 327 9.03 7.28 -27.46
CA ILE A 327 10.18 8.13 -27.12
C ILE A 327 11.28 7.23 -26.47
N PRO A 328 12.59 7.57 -26.48
CA PRO A 328 13.66 6.67 -26.05
C PRO A 328 13.51 6.17 -24.60
N ASN A 329 13.27 4.86 -24.48
CA ASN A 329 13.47 4.06 -23.29
C ASN A 329 14.55 3.01 -23.60
N THR A 330 15.17 2.44 -22.58
CA THR A 330 16.22 1.43 -22.76
C THR A 330 15.78 0.11 -22.17
N MET A 331 15.85 -0.96 -22.96
CA MET A 331 15.74 -2.34 -22.47
C MET A 331 17.06 -3.05 -22.76
N ASN A 332 17.70 -3.60 -21.74
CA ASN A 332 18.96 -4.30 -21.93
C ASN A 332 19.21 -5.36 -20.84
N GLY A 333 19.57 -6.58 -21.22
CA GLY A 333 19.95 -7.59 -20.25
C GLY A 333 18.78 -8.11 -19.43
N ASN A 334 17.59 -8.18 -20.00
CA ASN A 334 16.44 -8.82 -19.36
C ASN A 334 16.33 -10.28 -19.83
N TYR A 335 15.78 -11.13 -18.97
CA TYR A 335 15.40 -12.49 -19.34
C TYR A 335 13.96 -12.52 -19.83
N TRP A 336 13.75 -13.13 -20.99
CA TRP A 336 12.44 -13.32 -21.61
C TRP A 336 12.24 -14.82 -21.86
N ASP A 337 11.22 -15.44 -21.27
CA ASP A 337 10.96 -16.87 -21.45
C ASP A 337 10.63 -17.25 -22.91
N ARG A 338 10.16 -16.29 -23.72
CA ARG A 338 9.91 -16.44 -25.16
C ARG A 338 11.14 -16.17 -26.04
N TYR A 339 12.28 -15.77 -25.46
CA TYR A 339 13.50 -15.55 -26.23
C TYR A 339 13.97 -16.89 -26.84
N ALA A 340 14.22 -16.87 -28.15
CA ALA A 340 14.61 -18.04 -28.93
C ALA A 340 15.85 -17.79 -29.79
N GLY A 341 16.66 -16.79 -29.41
CA GLY A 341 17.95 -16.56 -30.04
C GLY A 341 19.02 -17.55 -29.55
N TYR A 342 20.26 -17.26 -29.92
CA TYR A 342 21.42 -18.09 -29.64
C TYR A 342 22.54 -17.27 -29.01
N ASP A 343 23.46 -17.96 -28.36
CA ASP A 343 24.64 -17.41 -27.67
C ASP A 343 25.85 -18.24 -28.14
N LEU A 344 26.55 -17.75 -29.16
CA LEU A 344 27.68 -18.43 -29.80
C LEU A 344 28.98 -18.26 -29.02
N ASP A 345 29.17 -17.10 -28.37
CA ASP A 345 30.38 -16.79 -27.61
C ASP A 345 30.32 -17.29 -26.15
N ARG A 346 29.13 -17.73 -25.70
CA ARG A 346 28.83 -18.33 -24.40
C ARG A 346 29.01 -17.36 -23.24
N ASP A 347 28.77 -16.06 -23.46
CA ASP A 347 28.84 -15.04 -22.42
C ASP A 347 27.58 -14.97 -21.53
N GLY A 348 26.53 -15.73 -21.88
CA GLY A 348 25.26 -15.79 -21.16
C GLY A 348 24.21 -14.78 -21.64
N HIS A 349 24.54 -13.96 -22.64
CA HIS A 349 23.65 -13.08 -23.37
C HIS A 349 23.39 -13.62 -24.78
N GLY A 350 22.22 -13.31 -25.33
CA GLY A 350 21.89 -13.66 -26.70
C GLY A 350 22.52 -12.72 -27.72
N ASP A 351 23.02 -13.28 -28.82
CA ASP A 351 23.66 -12.56 -29.94
C ASP A 351 22.65 -11.81 -30.83
N VAL A 352 21.36 -12.10 -30.66
CA VAL A 352 20.26 -11.51 -31.45
C VAL A 352 19.34 -10.71 -30.54
N PRO A 353 19.00 -9.45 -30.88
CA PRO A 353 18.08 -8.65 -30.07
C PRO A 353 16.70 -9.29 -29.90
N HIS A 354 16.09 -9.11 -28.72
CA HIS A 354 14.70 -9.50 -28.45
C HIS A 354 13.76 -8.32 -28.66
N ARG A 355 12.57 -8.56 -29.20
CA ARG A 355 11.51 -7.56 -29.40
C ARG A 355 10.26 -7.98 -28.61
N PRO A 356 10.00 -7.37 -27.44
CA PRO A 356 8.93 -7.81 -26.55
C PRO A 356 7.54 -7.28 -26.93
N LEU A 357 7.46 -6.33 -27.86
CA LEU A 357 6.22 -5.74 -28.35
C LEU A 357 5.80 -6.40 -29.68
N GLY A 358 4.73 -7.20 -29.64
CA GLY A 358 4.09 -7.80 -30.82
C GLY A 358 2.89 -7.00 -31.35
N PHE A 359 2.48 -7.25 -32.58
CA PHE A 359 1.36 -6.54 -33.22
C PHE A 359 0.04 -6.78 -32.50
N PHE A 360 -0.22 -8.03 -32.09
CA PHE A 360 -1.48 -8.36 -31.43
C PHE A 360 -1.63 -7.60 -30.10
N THR A 361 -0.53 -7.35 -29.39
CA THR A 361 -0.52 -6.50 -28.20
C THR A 361 -0.98 -5.07 -28.52
N LEU A 362 -0.50 -4.47 -29.61
CA LEU A 362 -0.93 -3.15 -30.06
C LEU A 362 -2.40 -3.13 -30.47
N LEU A 363 -2.87 -4.18 -31.15
CA LEU A 363 -4.27 -4.32 -31.52
C LEU A 363 -5.17 -4.38 -30.28
N VAL A 364 -4.76 -5.13 -29.26
CA VAL A 364 -5.47 -5.24 -27.98
C VAL A 364 -5.53 -3.91 -27.24
N GLU A 365 -4.43 -3.14 -27.24
CA GLU A 365 -4.42 -1.80 -26.63
C GLU A 365 -5.40 -0.85 -27.34
N MET A 366 -5.50 -0.93 -28.67
CA MET A 366 -6.48 -0.13 -29.43
C MET A 366 -7.90 -0.65 -29.28
N GLN A 367 -8.09 -1.97 -29.20
CA GLN A 367 -9.38 -2.67 -29.20
C GLN A 367 -9.38 -3.77 -28.13
N PRO A 368 -9.75 -3.45 -26.87
CA PRO A 368 -9.67 -4.40 -25.76
C PRO A 368 -10.47 -5.71 -25.99
N TYR A 369 -11.56 -5.66 -26.74
CA TYR A 369 -12.36 -6.83 -27.10
C TYR A 369 -11.60 -7.87 -27.94
N ALA A 370 -10.53 -7.46 -28.62
CA ALA A 370 -9.67 -8.39 -29.37
C ALA A 370 -9.01 -9.44 -28.46
N MET A 371 -8.97 -9.21 -27.14
CA MET A 371 -8.45 -10.16 -26.14
C MET A 371 -9.05 -11.56 -26.23
N VAL A 372 -10.31 -11.68 -26.68
CA VAL A 372 -10.97 -12.98 -26.89
C VAL A 372 -10.22 -13.88 -27.88
N PHE A 373 -9.43 -13.28 -28.79
CA PHE A 373 -8.64 -13.98 -29.80
C PHE A 373 -7.21 -14.31 -29.36
N SER A 374 -6.79 -13.94 -28.15
CA SER A 374 -5.39 -14.07 -27.67
C SER A 374 -4.81 -15.48 -27.73
N ARG A 375 -5.67 -16.51 -27.65
CA ARG A 375 -5.27 -17.93 -27.75
C ARG A 375 -5.70 -18.58 -29.07
N SER A 376 -6.04 -17.79 -30.08
CA SER A 376 -6.43 -18.30 -31.39
C SER A 376 -5.20 -18.74 -32.22
N LEU A 377 -5.44 -19.66 -33.16
CA LEU A 377 -4.44 -20.06 -34.14
C LEU A 377 -3.94 -18.86 -34.97
N PHE A 378 -4.81 -17.89 -35.26
CA PHE A 378 -4.47 -16.69 -36.00
C PHE A 378 -3.39 -15.87 -35.29
N VAL A 379 -3.55 -15.60 -33.99
CA VAL A 379 -2.53 -14.88 -33.19
C VAL A 379 -1.21 -15.65 -33.15
N SER A 380 -1.26 -16.98 -32.99
CA SER A 380 -0.05 -17.81 -33.00
C SER A 380 0.70 -17.77 -34.34
N LEU A 381 -0.01 -17.65 -35.47
CA LEU A 381 0.60 -17.50 -36.79
C LEU A 381 1.19 -16.09 -36.98
N LEU A 382 0.50 -15.08 -36.48
CA LEU A 382 0.93 -13.69 -36.54
C LEU A 382 2.24 -13.48 -35.76
N ASP A 383 2.32 -14.00 -34.53
CA ASP A 383 3.53 -13.98 -33.70
C ASP A 383 4.74 -14.64 -34.39
N ARG A 384 4.50 -15.71 -35.17
CA ARG A 384 5.56 -16.38 -35.95
C ARG A 384 5.97 -15.58 -37.18
N ALA A 385 5.03 -14.94 -37.86
CA ALA A 385 5.31 -14.11 -39.03
C ALA A 385 6.15 -12.88 -38.65
N GLU A 386 5.85 -12.25 -37.50
CA GLU A 386 6.62 -11.10 -36.98
C GLU A 386 8.09 -11.41 -36.73
N ARG A 387 8.41 -12.65 -36.32
CA ARG A 387 9.80 -13.09 -36.14
C ARG A 387 10.59 -13.09 -37.45
N LEU A 388 9.91 -13.29 -38.58
CA LEU A 388 10.52 -13.32 -39.91
C LEU A 388 10.59 -11.92 -40.53
N ILE A 389 9.60 -11.07 -40.25
CA ILE A 389 9.48 -9.72 -40.82
C ILE A 389 9.17 -8.72 -39.69
N PRO A 390 10.18 -8.27 -38.94
CA PRO A 390 10.00 -7.32 -37.84
C PRO A 390 9.85 -5.91 -38.39
N SER A 391 8.67 -5.56 -38.93
CA SER A 391 8.40 -4.25 -39.54
C SER A 391 7.73 -3.24 -38.62
N LEU A 392 7.28 -3.65 -37.42
CA LEU A 392 6.34 -2.87 -36.59
C LEU A 392 6.82 -2.52 -35.18
N THR A 393 7.85 -3.19 -34.64
CA THR A 393 8.40 -2.84 -33.32
C THR A 393 9.29 -1.60 -33.43
N PRO A 394 9.06 -0.53 -32.66
CA PRO A 394 9.98 0.59 -32.59
C PRO A 394 11.38 0.14 -32.18
N GLU A 395 12.42 0.65 -32.84
CA GLU A 395 13.81 0.30 -32.54
C GLU A 395 14.19 0.64 -31.08
N SER A 396 13.50 1.59 -30.46
CA SER A 396 13.67 2.02 -29.07
C SER A 396 13.09 1.06 -28.01
N MET A 397 12.49 -0.06 -28.39
CA MET A 397 11.87 -1.03 -27.46
C MET A 397 12.44 -2.44 -27.54
N LYS A 398 13.52 -2.65 -28.30
CA LYS A 398 14.22 -3.94 -28.33
C LYS A 398 15.15 -4.06 -27.12
N ASP A 399 15.37 -5.30 -26.67
CA ASP A 399 16.46 -5.66 -25.77
C ASP A 399 17.65 -6.11 -26.62
N ASP A 400 18.74 -5.34 -26.59
CA ASP A 400 19.92 -5.62 -27.43
C ASP A 400 20.78 -6.79 -26.92
N ARG A 401 20.72 -7.11 -25.62
CA ARG A 401 21.51 -8.21 -25.03
C ARG A 401 20.68 -9.05 -24.06
N PRO A 402 19.61 -9.71 -24.54
CA PRO A 402 18.73 -10.49 -23.70
C PRO A 402 19.50 -11.60 -22.97
N LEU A 403 19.13 -11.91 -21.73
CA LEU A 403 19.77 -12.97 -20.95
C LEU A 403 19.30 -14.35 -21.42
N MET A 404 20.23 -15.30 -21.56
CA MET A 404 19.93 -16.70 -21.92
C MET A 404 19.28 -17.49 -20.78
N ARG A 405 19.44 -17.03 -19.53
CA ARG A 405 18.93 -17.67 -18.33
C ARG A 405 18.42 -16.62 -17.35
N PRO A 406 17.41 -16.95 -16.52
CA PRO A 406 16.94 -16.01 -15.52
C PRO A 406 18.07 -15.71 -14.51
N PRO A 407 18.22 -14.44 -14.08
CA PRO A 407 19.23 -14.06 -13.09
C PRO A 407 19.01 -14.78 -11.75
N VAL A 408 20.09 -15.20 -11.11
CA VAL A 408 20.05 -15.89 -9.81
C VAL A 408 19.78 -14.88 -8.70
N ARG A 409 18.62 -14.96 -8.04
CA ARG A 409 18.31 -14.14 -6.86
C ARG A 409 19.06 -14.66 -5.63
N LYS A 410 19.83 -13.77 -4.98
CA LYS A 410 20.37 -14.02 -3.63
C LYS A 410 19.23 -13.86 -2.62
N ASN A 411 18.50 -14.94 -2.32
CA ASN A 411 17.49 -14.91 -1.25
C ASN A 411 18.16 -14.63 0.11
N ARG A 412 17.92 -13.45 0.70
CA ARG A 412 18.10 -13.27 2.14
C ARG A 412 16.87 -13.85 2.82
N ALA A 413 17.01 -15.02 3.43
CA ALA A 413 15.96 -15.61 4.24
C ALA A 413 15.54 -14.63 5.35
N VAL A 414 14.31 -14.10 5.26
CA VAL A 414 13.67 -13.42 6.39
C VAL A 414 13.23 -14.53 7.34
N ALA A 415 13.95 -14.67 8.46
CA ALA A 415 13.53 -15.55 9.54
C ALA A 415 12.25 -15.00 10.18
N VAL A 416 11.08 -15.45 9.69
CA VAL A 416 9.82 -15.21 10.38
C VAL A 416 9.81 -16.07 11.63
N ALA A 417 10.09 -15.45 12.77
CA ALA A 417 9.90 -16.07 14.08
C ALA A 417 8.40 -16.31 14.28
N ASN A 418 7.96 -17.53 14.00
CA ASN A 418 6.60 -17.99 14.22
C ASN A 418 6.33 -18.08 15.74
N LYS A 419 5.94 -16.97 16.37
CA LYS A 419 5.31 -17.01 17.70
C LYS A 419 3.84 -17.40 17.50
N ARG A 420 3.58 -18.71 17.53
CA ARG A 420 2.23 -19.24 17.76
C ARG A 420 1.77 -18.80 19.15
N LEU A 421 0.71 -17.99 19.20
CA LEU A 421 -0.11 -17.81 20.39
C LEU A 421 -1.57 -17.63 19.96
N PHE A 422 -2.32 -18.72 19.99
CA PHE A 422 -3.75 -18.71 20.30
C PHE A 422 -4.08 -19.98 21.10
N PRO A 423 -4.70 -19.87 22.28
CA PRO A 423 -5.18 -21.01 23.03
C PRO A 423 -6.46 -21.57 22.41
N HIS A 424 -6.65 -22.87 22.59
CA HIS A 424 -7.74 -23.68 22.05
C HIS A 424 -9.13 -23.20 22.50
N SER A 425 -10.04 -23.09 21.54
CA SER A 425 -11.49 -23.22 21.76
C SER A 425 -12.06 -24.13 20.68
N ALA A 426 -12.78 -25.16 21.12
CA ALA A 426 -13.17 -26.34 20.37
C ALA A 426 -14.04 -26.05 19.14
N PHE A 427 -13.66 -26.63 18.00
CA PHE A 427 -14.55 -26.83 16.85
C PHE A 427 -15.27 -28.18 17.02
N VAL A 428 -16.59 -28.14 17.20
CA VAL A 428 -17.48 -29.28 17.02
C VAL A 428 -17.75 -29.41 15.52
N ILE A 429 -17.28 -30.50 14.91
CA ILE A 429 -17.57 -30.83 13.51
C ILE A 429 -18.92 -31.56 13.47
N PHE A 430 -19.95 -30.94 12.92
CA PHE A 430 -21.12 -31.68 12.43
C PHE A 430 -20.87 -32.12 10.98
N HIS A 431 -20.74 -33.42 10.78
CA HIS A 431 -20.91 -34.07 9.48
C HIS A 431 -22.40 -34.05 9.12
N SER A 432 -22.75 -33.53 7.95
CA SER A 432 -24.01 -33.88 7.31
C SER A 432 -23.80 -34.11 5.83
N SER A 433 -24.08 -35.35 5.47
CA SER A 433 -23.89 -35.99 4.17
C SER A 433 -24.75 -35.39 3.06
N PHE A 434 -24.22 -35.53 1.85
CA PHE A 434 -24.91 -35.43 0.57
C PHE A 434 -26.26 -36.17 0.57
N PHE A 435 -27.31 -35.49 0.12
CA PHE A 435 -28.50 -36.11 -0.48
C PHE A 435 -29.00 -35.20 -1.61
N ILE A 436 -28.96 -35.70 -2.84
CA ILE A 436 -29.63 -35.13 -4.01
C ILE A 436 -31.00 -35.83 -4.14
N PRO A 437 -32.08 -35.09 -4.40
CA PRO A 437 -33.08 -35.59 -5.31
C PRO A 437 -33.33 -34.63 -6.47
N ALA A 438 -33.37 -35.20 -7.67
CA ALA A 438 -33.87 -34.58 -8.88
C ALA A 438 -35.40 -34.44 -8.84
N GLY A 439 -35.93 -33.35 -9.41
CA GLY A 439 -37.33 -33.32 -9.82
C GLY A 439 -38.00 -31.95 -9.90
N MET A 440 -38.08 -31.42 -11.13
CA MET A 440 -39.16 -30.60 -11.72
C MET A 440 -39.50 -29.20 -11.15
N GLY A 441 -39.57 -28.23 -12.08
CA GLY A 441 -40.48 -27.09 -11.95
C GLY A 441 -40.01 -25.80 -12.62
N LEU A 442 -40.36 -25.62 -13.90
CA LEU A 442 -40.28 -24.37 -14.65
C LEU A 442 -40.89 -23.19 -13.87
N ASN A 443 -40.23 -22.02 -13.89
CA ASN A 443 -40.95 -20.78 -14.20
C ASN A 443 -40.05 -19.63 -14.64
N GLU A 444 -40.54 -18.93 -15.65
CA GLU A 444 -39.96 -17.84 -16.40
C GLU A 444 -39.75 -16.58 -15.55
N LYS A 445 -38.65 -15.85 -15.83
CA LYS A 445 -38.63 -14.38 -15.95
C LYS A 445 -37.28 -13.91 -16.52
N TRP A 446 -37.17 -13.96 -17.84
CA TRP A 446 -36.23 -13.12 -18.57
C TRP A 446 -36.89 -11.78 -18.79
N ARG A 447 -36.41 -10.74 -18.12
CA ARG A 447 -36.70 -9.35 -18.49
C ARG A 447 -35.38 -8.65 -18.77
N THR A 448 -35.20 -8.39 -20.05
CA THR A 448 -34.24 -7.46 -20.64
C THR A 448 -34.31 -6.10 -19.96
N SER A 449 -33.17 -5.58 -19.49
CA SER A 449 -32.96 -4.15 -19.36
C SER A 449 -31.66 -3.78 -20.07
N GLU A 450 -31.85 -3.04 -21.16
CA GLU A 450 -30.82 -2.31 -21.87
C GLU A 450 -30.08 -1.40 -20.88
N HIS A 451 -28.77 -1.61 -20.73
CA HIS A 451 -27.90 -0.61 -20.13
C HIS A 451 -26.99 -0.06 -21.21
N SER A 452 -27.38 1.13 -21.65
CA SER A 452 -26.57 2.08 -22.41
C SER A 452 -25.20 2.21 -21.74
N VAL A 453 -24.16 1.89 -22.51
CA VAL A 453 -22.77 2.15 -22.16
C VAL A 453 -22.57 3.65 -22.10
N VAL A 454 -22.50 4.21 -20.89
CA VAL A 454 -22.02 5.58 -20.68
C VAL A 454 -20.50 5.49 -20.49
N LEU A 455 -19.79 5.99 -21.51
CA LEU A 455 -18.35 6.24 -21.47
C LEU A 455 -18.06 7.26 -20.35
N VAL A 456 -17.38 6.83 -19.29
CA VAL A 456 -16.80 7.74 -18.31
C VAL A 456 -15.48 8.27 -18.90
N HIS A 457 -15.52 9.51 -19.41
CA HIS A 457 -14.32 10.29 -19.64
C HIS A 457 -13.65 10.63 -18.29
N PRO A 458 -12.31 10.71 -18.22
CA PRO A 458 -11.62 11.13 -17.02
C PRO A 458 -11.99 12.59 -16.71
N CYS A 459 -12.64 12.82 -15.56
CA CYS A 459 -12.85 14.15 -15.03
C CYS A 459 -11.51 14.83 -14.76
N ILE A 460 -11.22 15.84 -15.57
CA ILE A 460 -10.25 16.90 -15.29
C ILE A 460 -10.84 17.72 -14.13
N PHE A 461 -10.23 17.68 -12.96
CA PHE A 461 -10.54 18.63 -11.89
C PHE A 461 -9.94 20.01 -12.25
N PRO A 462 -10.70 21.11 -12.17
CA PRO A 462 -10.15 22.43 -12.36
C PRO A 462 -9.36 22.88 -11.12
N LEU A 463 -8.10 23.23 -11.33
CA LEU A 463 -7.28 24.04 -10.42
C LEU A 463 -7.98 25.39 -10.17
N GLY A 464 -8.33 25.70 -8.92
CA GLY A 464 -8.97 26.98 -8.61
C GLY A 464 -9.41 27.19 -7.17
N GLY A 465 -8.51 27.03 -6.20
CA GLY A 465 -8.75 27.48 -4.82
C GLY A 465 -8.37 28.95 -4.64
N ARG A 466 -9.37 29.84 -4.55
CA ARG A 466 -9.18 31.25 -4.21
C ARG A 466 -8.72 31.39 -2.75
N TYR A 467 -7.60 32.06 -2.56
CA TYR A 467 -7.24 32.74 -1.31
C TYR A 467 -8.29 33.83 -1.02
N GLN A 468 -8.86 33.82 0.18
CA GLN A 468 -9.45 35.02 0.79
C GLN A 468 -8.78 35.25 2.13
N ASP A 469 -7.96 36.30 2.16
CA ASP A 469 -7.53 37.00 3.36
C ASP A 469 -8.71 37.78 3.94
N HIS A 470 -8.93 37.65 5.24
CA HIS A 470 -9.43 38.68 6.17
C HIS A 470 -8.87 38.26 7.54
N GLY A 471 -8.19 39.11 8.31
CA GLY A 471 -8.54 40.48 8.66
C GLY A 471 -8.96 40.48 10.12
#